data_AF-W0BH90-F1
#
_entry.id   AF-W0BH90-F1
#
_cell.length_a   1.000
_cell.length_b   1.000
_cell.length_c   1.000
_cell.angle_alpha   90.00
_cell.angle_beta   90.00
_cell.angle_gamma   90.00
#
_symmetry.space_group_name_H-M   'P 1'
#
loop_
_entity.id
_entity.type
_entity.pdbx_description
1 polymer ?
#
loop_
_entity_poly.entity_id
_entity_poly.type
_entity_poly.pdbx_seq_one_letter_code
_entity_poly.pdbx_strand_id
1 'polypeptide(L)'
;MYDITNLLIRLKNNLNAKSIILLIHNGLGVLNEIKKHLPQLRVISGVSTVGAYLEKAFTVRAFLNGKFYLGQGIGKFTPNETKTICAAFAAAALPYQWLDNIQPILWEKFAINCSINLLTALLGCKNGALLSHQKILKQLTSEAAQVLCAYGVNMSADDLFCKVIDVIEGTADNYSSMYKDVENNKQTEIYYLNERLMTLAHQKELVTPTHSELLNKFYRTFPKQTFGG
;
A
#
# COMPACT_ATOMS: atom_id res chain seq x y z
N MET A 1 -9.29 -1.14 -9.07
CA MET A 1 -8.89 -0.09 -8.12
C MET A 1 -9.57 1.23 -8.48
N TYR A 2 -10.09 1.95 -7.50
CA TYR A 2 -10.63 3.29 -7.72
C TYR A 2 -9.48 4.29 -7.86
N ASP A 3 -9.50 5.09 -8.92
CA ASP A 3 -8.66 6.27 -9.00
C ASP A 3 -9.10 7.26 -7.92
N ILE A 4 -8.34 7.27 -6.81
CA ILE A 4 -8.61 8.09 -5.63
C ILE A 4 -8.57 9.57 -6.00
N THR A 5 -7.61 9.96 -6.84
CA THR A 5 -7.46 11.35 -7.29
C THR A 5 -8.71 11.79 -8.05
N ASN A 6 -9.18 11.01 -9.01
CA ASN A 6 -10.41 11.29 -9.76
C ASN A 6 -11.68 11.24 -8.89
N LEU A 7 -11.73 10.40 -7.86
CA LEU A 7 -12.82 10.44 -6.87
C LEU A 7 -12.84 11.77 -6.11
N LEU A 8 -11.68 12.22 -5.63
CA LEU A 8 -11.57 13.49 -4.90
C LEU A 8 -11.88 14.70 -5.80
N ILE A 9 -11.50 14.66 -7.08
CA ILE A 9 -11.89 15.69 -8.07
C ILE A 9 -13.42 15.77 -8.18
N ARG A 10 -14.12 14.63 -8.23
CA ARG A 10 -15.58 14.59 -8.30
C ARG A 10 -16.25 15.11 -7.02
N LEU A 11 -15.67 14.80 -5.87
CA LEU A 11 -16.18 15.21 -4.56
C LEU A 11 -15.77 16.62 -4.14
N LYS A 12 -14.95 17.33 -4.94
CA LYS A 12 -14.36 18.63 -4.54
C LYS A 12 -15.40 19.67 -4.09
N ASN A 13 -16.59 19.66 -4.69
CA ASN A 13 -17.67 20.60 -4.37
C ASN A 13 -18.38 20.27 -3.04
N ASN A 14 -18.18 19.06 -2.50
CA ASN A 14 -18.66 18.65 -1.18
C ASN A 14 -17.64 18.93 -0.06
N LEU A 15 -16.45 19.41 -0.43
CA LEU A 15 -15.36 19.70 0.49
C LEU A 15 -15.26 21.20 0.72
N ASN A 16 -14.92 21.60 1.95
CA ASN A 16 -14.63 22.98 2.29
C ASN A 16 -13.24 23.10 2.94
N ALA A 17 -12.82 24.31 3.28
CA ALA A 17 -11.49 24.56 3.84
C ALA A 17 -11.20 23.85 5.17
N LYS A 18 -12.24 23.41 5.90
CA LYS A 18 -12.12 22.65 7.15
C LYS A 18 -12.18 21.13 6.94
N SER A 19 -12.49 20.66 5.73
CA SER A 19 -12.54 19.23 5.42
C SER A 19 -11.15 18.60 5.56
N ILE A 20 -11.07 17.49 6.31
CA ILE A 20 -9.88 16.67 6.44
C ILE A 20 -10.16 15.32 5.79
N ILE A 21 -9.30 14.91 4.87
CA ILE A 21 -9.41 13.62 4.19
C ILE A 21 -8.42 12.65 4.81
N LEU A 22 -8.91 11.51 5.28
CA LEU A 22 -8.06 10.41 5.72
C LEU A 22 -7.94 9.38 4.59
N LEU A 23 -6.72 9.15 4.13
CA LEU A 23 -6.41 8.16 3.09
C LEU A 23 -5.76 6.93 3.70
N ILE A 24 -6.49 5.81 3.68
CA ILE A 24 -5.98 4.48 4.04
C ILE A 24 -6.08 3.60 2.80
N HIS A 25 -5.05 3.63 1.96
CA HIS A 25 -4.94 2.79 0.77
C HIS A 25 -3.53 2.21 0.67
N ASN A 26 -3.38 1.17 -0.15
CA ASN A 26 -2.07 0.62 -0.46
C ASN A 26 -1.39 1.41 -1.58
N GLY A 27 -0.07 1.26 -1.69
CA GLY A 27 0.71 1.85 -2.75
C GLY A 27 1.14 3.30 -2.49
N LEU A 28 2.02 3.78 -3.36
CA LEU A 28 2.56 5.14 -3.33
C LEU A 28 2.15 5.90 -4.60
N GLY A 29 2.22 7.24 -4.54
CA GLY A 29 1.96 8.11 -5.70
C GLY A 29 0.69 8.95 -5.58
N VAL A 30 -0.37 8.42 -4.99
CA VAL A 30 -1.66 9.11 -4.83
C VAL A 30 -1.52 10.48 -4.13
N LEU A 31 -0.68 10.59 -3.09
CA LEU A 31 -0.45 11.89 -2.44
C LEU A 31 0.20 12.91 -3.38
N ASN A 32 1.07 12.48 -4.29
CA ASN A 32 1.71 13.38 -5.26
C ASN A 32 0.71 13.83 -6.32
N GLU A 33 -0.15 12.93 -6.78
CA GLU A 33 -1.26 13.25 -7.68
C GLU A 33 -2.23 14.25 -7.05
N ILE A 34 -2.63 14.01 -5.79
CA ILE A 34 -3.50 14.95 -5.05
C ILE A 34 -2.81 16.29 -4.85
N LYS A 35 -1.52 16.34 -4.46
CA LYS A 35 -0.78 17.60 -4.36
C LYS A 35 -0.74 18.37 -5.69
N LYS A 36 -0.63 17.66 -6.82
CA LYS A 36 -0.58 18.25 -8.17
C LYS A 36 -1.94 18.77 -8.62
N HIS A 37 -3.01 18.01 -8.41
CA HIS A 37 -4.34 18.31 -8.97
C HIS A 37 -5.27 19.06 -7.99
N LEU A 38 -5.05 18.90 -6.68
CA LEU A 38 -5.89 19.41 -5.61
C LEU A 38 -5.02 19.91 -4.42
N PRO A 39 -4.10 20.87 -4.64
CA PRO A 39 -3.12 21.32 -3.64
C PRO A 39 -3.71 21.90 -2.35
N GLN A 40 -4.96 22.37 -2.41
CA GLN A 40 -5.71 22.92 -1.28
C GLN A 40 -6.25 21.86 -0.31
N LEU A 41 -6.22 20.57 -0.69
CA LEU A 41 -6.75 19.52 0.16
C LEU A 41 -5.84 19.24 1.35
N ARG A 42 -6.49 18.97 2.49
CA ARG A 42 -5.84 18.60 3.74
C ARG A 42 -5.97 17.11 3.91
N VAL A 43 -4.85 16.39 3.84
CA VAL A 43 -4.83 14.93 3.83
C VAL A 43 -4.01 14.39 4.99
N ILE A 44 -4.59 13.45 5.72
CA ILE A 44 -3.92 12.55 6.65
C ILE A 44 -3.69 11.24 5.91
N SER A 45 -2.48 10.73 5.99
CA SER A 45 -2.13 9.42 5.48
C SER A 45 -2.33 8.38 6.56
N GLY A 46 -2.74 7.19 6.16
CA GLY A 46 -2.99 6.08 7.06
C GLY A 46 -2.48 4.77 6.49
N VAL A 47 -1.85 3.97 7.36
CA VAL A 47 -1.48 2.59 7.09
C VAL A 47 -2.28 1.69 8.02
N SER A 48 -3.01 0.72 7.48
CA SER A 48 -3.67 -0.32 8.26
C SER A 48 -2.90 -1.63 8.16
N THR A 49 -2.72 -2.29 9.32
CA THR A 49 -2.37 -3.72 9.44
C THR A 49 -3.56 -4.59 9.86
N VAL A 50 -4.75 -3.98 10.02
CA VAL A 50 -6.00 -4.68 10.30
C VAL A 50 -6.47 -5.39 9.03
N GLY A 51 -6.74 -6.70 9.14
CA GLY A 51 -7.35 -7.48 8.07
C GLY A 51 -8.86 -7.32 8.06
N ALA A 52 -9.45 -7.10 6.90
CA ALA A 52 -10.89 -7.17 6.73
C ALA A 52 -11.24 -7.67 5.33
N TYR A 53 -12.29 -8.48 5.20
CA TYR A 53 -12.82 -8.86 3.90
C TYR A 53 -14.34 -8.83 3.89
N LEU A 54 -14.88 -8.49 2.71
CA LEU A 54 -16.32 -8.49 2.46
C LEU A 54 -16.75 -9.93 2.20
N GLU A 55 -17.52 -10.51 3.13
CA GLU A 55 -18.06 -11.86 2.97
C GLU A 55 -19.19 -11.90 1.94
N LYS A 56 -20.06 -10.90 2.00
CA LYS A 56 -21.18 -10.67 1.08
C LYS A 56 -21.62 -9.20 1.19
N ALA A 57 -22.55 -8.78 0.34
CA ALA A 57 -23.10 -7.43 0.39
C ALA A 57 -23.47 -7.04 1.84
N PHE A 58 -22.93 -5.91 2.30
CA PHE A 58 -23.15 -5.36 3.64
C PHE A 58 -22.67 -6.22 4.83
N THR A 59 -21.88 -7.28 4.59
CA THR A 59 -21.31 -8.13 5.66
C THR A 59 -19.79 -8.15 5.55
N VAL A 60 -19.11 -7.58 6.55
CA VAL A 60 -17.64 -7.52 6.62
C VAL A 60 -17.17 -8.36 7.80
N ARG A 61 -16.22 -9.25 7.56
CA ARG A 61 -15.44 -9.89 8.63
C ARG A 61 -14.18 -9.08 8.84
N ALA A 62 -13.97 -8.61 10.08
CA ALA A 62 -12.77 -7.88 10.48
C ALA A 62 -11.95 -8.72 11.47
N PHE A 63 -10.63 -8.65 11.32
CA PHE A 63 -9.64 -9.25 12.21
C PHE A 63 -8.83 -8.11 12.83
N LEU A 64 -9.20 -7.71 14.05
CA LEU A 64 -8.65 -6.54 14.74
C LEU A 64 -7.30 -6.79 15.44
N ASN A 65 -6.52 -7.76 14.98
CA ASN A 65 -5.19 -8.07 15.55
C ASN A 65 -4.09 -7.10 15.07
N GLY A 66 -4.48 -6.01 14.39
CA GLY A 66 -3.59 -4.98 13.86
C GLY A 66 -3.92 -3.59 14.40
N LYS A 67 -3.30 -2.57 13.82
CA LYS A 67 -3.55 -1.17 14.15
C LYS A 67 -3.49 -0.26 12.92
N PHE A 68 -4.03 0.93 13.09
CA PHE A 68 -3.92 2.02 12.14
C PHE A 68 -2.79 2.97 12.54
N TYR A 69 -1.83 3.16 11.67
CA TYR A 69 -0.82 4.20 11.81
C TYR A 69 -1.28 5.41 11.02
N LEU A 70 -1.35 6.57 11.67
CA LEU A 70 -1.84 7.81 11.10
C LEU A 70 -0.75 8.87 11.15
N GLY A 71 -0.71 9.74 10.15
CA GLY A 71 0.22 10.86 10.16
C GLY A 71 -0.06 11.86 9.05
N GLN A 72 0.63 12.99 9.10
CA GLN A 72 0.39 14.10 8.19
C GLN A 72 0.80 13.74 6.75
N GLY A 73 -0.10 13.99 5.79
CA GLY A 73 0.15 13.80 4.35
C GLY A 73 0.29 15.13 3.59
N ILE A 74 -0.82 15.86 3.44
CA ILE A 74 -0.90 17.14 2.70
C ILE A 74 -1.50 18.22 3.61
N GLY A 75 -0.94 19.42 3.56
CA GLY A 75 -1.36 20.54 4.40
C GLY A 75 -0.80 20.45 5.82
N LYS A 76 -1.22 21.39 6.68
CA LYS A 76 -0.87 21.43 8.10
C LYS A 76 -2.12 21.18 8.95
N PHE A 77 -1.91 20.63 10.14
CA PHE A 77 -2.97 20.32 11.10
C PHE A 77 -2.62 20.93 12.45
N THR A 78 -3.63 21.47 13.11
CA THR A 78 -3.50 21.94 14.49
C THR A 78 -3.51 20.73 15.44
N PRO A 79 -2.90 20.85 16.64
CA PRO A 79 -2.96 19.79 17.64
C PRO A 79 -4.39 19.38 18.02
N ASN A 80 -5.35 20.31 17.98
CA ASN A 80 -6.74 20.01 18.31
C ASN A 80 -7.43 19.17 17.21
N GLU A 81 -7.12 19.41 15.95
CA GLU A 81 -7.64 18.61 14.83
C GLU A 81 -7.09 17.19 14.86
N THR A 82 -5.77 17.01 15.07
CA THR A 82 -5.18 15.67 15.19
C THR A 82 -5.73 14.93 16.40
N LYS A 83 -5.92 15.61 17.54
CA LYS A 83 -6.55 15.05 18.73
C LYS A 83 -8.01 14.61 18.48
N THR A 84 -8.77 15.39 17.71
CA THR A 84 -10.16 15.06 17.36
C THR A 84 -10.23 13.79 16.52
N ILE A 85 -9.32 13.63 15.56
CA ILE A 85 -9.23 12.44 14.71
C ILE A 85 -8.81 11.22 15.53
N CYS A 86 -7.80 11.37 16.38
CA CYS A 86 -7.40 10.31 17.32
C CYS A 86 -8.54 9.90 18.26
N ALA A 87 -9.31 10.87 18.77
CA ALA A 87 -10.48 10.59 19.61
C ALA A 87 -11.56 9.79 18.85
N ALA A 88 -11.76 10.03 17.55
CA ALA A 88 -12.69 9.24 16.73
C ALA A 88 -12.27 7.77 16.61
N PHE A 89 -10.97 7.49 16.41
CA PHE A 89 -10.45 6.12 16.41
C PHE A 89 -10.62 5.45 17.77
N ALA A 90 -10.34 6.18 18.86
CA ALA A 90 -10.53 5.69 20.22
C ALA A 90 -12.00 5.36 20.52
N ALA A 91 -12.94 6.24 20.17
CA ALA A 91 -14.37 6.02 20.36
C ALA A 91 -14.90 4.82 19.56
N ALA A 92 -14.28 4.53 18.40
CA ALA A 92 -14.58 3.37 17.58
C ALA A 92 -13.88 2.07 18.05
N ALA A 93 -13.12 2.12 19.15
CA ALA A 93 -12.28 1.02 19.65
C ALA A 93 -11.32 0.45 18.59
N LEU A 94 -10.85 1.29 17.66
CA LEU A 94 -9.88 0.91 16.64
C LEU A 94 -8.47 1.17 17.16
N PRO A 95 -7.60 0.15 17.29
CA PRO A 95 -6.22 0.37 17.70
C PRO A 95 -5.51 1.31 16.72
N TYR A 96 -4.88 2.37 17.22
CA TYR A 96 -4.20 3.34 16.38
C TYR A 96 -2.94 3.91 17.01
N GLN A 97 -2.08 4.49 16.18
CA GLN A 97 -0.89 5.22 16.59
C GLN A 97 -0.69 6.43 15.66
N TRP A 98 -0.58 7.62 16.23
CA TRP A 98 -0.15 8.80 15.48
C TRP A 98 1.38 8.79 15.35
N LEU A 99 1.88 9.10 14.15
CA LEU A 99 3.30 9.21 13.82
C LEU A 99 3.59 10.62 13.30
N ASP A 100 4.60 11.26 13.88
CA ASP A 100 5.08 12.56 13.41
C ASP A 100 5.66 12.45 11.99
N ASN A 101 6.30 11.32 11.69
CA ASN A 101 6.73 10.96 10.35
C ASN A 101 6.18 9.58 9.96
N ILE A 102 5.11 9.59 9.16
CA ILE A 102 4.49 8.36 8.63
C ILE A 102 5.20 7.82 7.38
N GLN A 103 6.13 8.57 6.77
CA GLN A 103 6.75 8.15 5.52
C GLN A 103 7.44 6.78 5.63
N PRO A 104 8.28 6.49 6.66
CA PRO A 104 8.97 5.21 6.74
C PRO A 104 8.02 4.00 6.72
N ILE A 105 6.90 4.06 7.43
CA ILE A 105 5.95 2.94 7.48
C ILE A 105 5.13 2.79 6.18
N LEU A 106 4.85 3.90 5.47
CA LEU A 106 4.23 3.84 4.14
C LEU A 106 5.14 3.14 3.14
N TRP A 107 6.42 3.50 3.13
CA TRP A 107 7.43 2.92 2.25
C TRP A 107 7.73 1.45 2.59
N GLU A 108 7.83 1.12 3.88
CA GLU A 108 7.98 -0.26 4.35
C GLU A 108 6.81 -1.13 3.89
N LYS A 109 5.56 -0.72 4.15
CA LYS A 109 4.38 -1.46 3.72
C LYS A 109 4.30 -1.59 2.21
N PHE A 110 4.64 -0.53 1.48
CA PHE A 110 4.72 -0.55 0.02
C PHE A 110 5.70 -1.62 -0.48
N ALA A 111 6.91 -1.66 0.06
CA ALA A 111 7.93 -2.64 -0.35
C ALA A 111 7.53 -4.08 -0.02
N ILE A 112 6.92 -4.31 1.14
CA ILE A 112 6.36 -5.61 1.53
C ILE A 112 5.30 -6.06 0.52
N ASN A 113 4.32 -5.19 0.21
CA ASN A 113 3.27 -5.51 -0.75
C ASN A 113 3.82 -5.77 -2.16
N CYS A 114 4.80 -5.01 -2.62
CA CYS A 114 5.47 -5.24 -3.91
C CYS A 114 6.15 -6.62 -4.00
N SER A 115 6.59 -7.16 -2.87
CA SER A 115 7.27 -8.45 -2.77
C SER A 115 6.30 -9.63 -2.65
N ILE A 116 5.20 -9.46 -1.92
CA ILE A 116 4.23 -10.54 -1.61
C ILE A 116 3.08 -10.58 -2.63
N ASN A 117 2.45 -9.45 -2.93
CA ASN A 117 1.15 -9.43 -3.63
C ASN A 117 1.28 -9.88 -5.09
N LEU A 118 2.31 -9.40 -5.79
CA LEU A 118 2.58 -9.81 -7.17
C LEU A 118 2.88 -11.31 -7.25
N LEU A 119 3.72 -11.81 -6.34
CA LEU A 119 4.16 -13.21 -6.38
C LEU A 119 3.02 -14.18 -6.03
N THR A 120 2.22 -13.87 -5.01
CA THR A 120 1.02 -14.67 -4.67
C THR A 120 -0.01 -14.68 -5.79
N ALA A 121 -0.24 -13.56 -6.47
CA ALA A 121 -1.14 -13.49 -7.61
C ALA A 121 -0.65 -14.34 -8.79
N LEU A 122 0.65 -14.28 -9.11
CA LEU A 122 1.27 -15.07 -10.18
C LEU A 122 1.28 -16.59 -9.89
N LEU A 123 1.56 -16.97 -8.64
CA LEU A 123 1.64 -18.37 -8.23
C LEU A 123 0.28 -18.96 -7.86
N GLY A 124 -0.73 -18.12 -7.67
CA GLY A 124 -2.06 -18.53 -7.30
C GLY A 124 -2.14 -19.16 -5.90
N CYS A 125 -1.40 -18.62 -4.93
CA CYS A 125 -1.19 -19.26 -3.63
C CYS A 125 -1.50 -18.35 -2.43
N LYS A 126 -1.68 -18.96 -1.26
CA LYS A 126 -1.71 -18.27 0.04
C LYS A 126 -0.33 -17.70 0.36
N ASN A 127 -0.26 -16.68 1.22
CA ASN A 127 0.98 -16.02 1.60
C ASN A 127 2.01 -17.01 2.15
N GLY A 128 1.61 -17.97 2.99
CA GLY A 128 2.51 -18.94 3.62
C GLY A 128 3.25 -19.84 2.64
N ALA A 129 2.69 -20.10 1.45
CA ALA A 129 3.35 -20.88 0.42
C ALA A 129 4.65 -20.21 -0.10
N LEU A 130 4.75 -18.89 0.03
CA LEU A 130 5.95 -18.14 -0.36
C LEU A 130 7.20 -18.49 0.45
N LEU A 131 7.07 -19.15 1.60
CA LEU A 131 8.22 -19.66 2.37
C LEU A 131 9.05 -20.68 1.58
N SER A 132 8.46 -21.34 0.57
CA SER A 132 9.18 -22.22 -0.37
C SER A 132 9.88 -21.45 -1.50
N HIS A 133 9.69 -20.13 -1.58
CA HIS A 133 10.16 -19.23 -2.63
C HIS A 133 11.12 -18.14 -2.12
N GLN A 134 11.84 -18.41 -1.02
CA GLN A 134 12.72 -17.41 -0.39
C GLN A 134 13.79 -16.83 -1.33
N LYS A 135 14.28 -17.59 -2.30
CA LYS A 135 15.29 -17.09 -3.27
C LYS A 135 14.77 -15.88 -4.04
N ILE A 136 13.55 -15.96 -4.58
CA ILE A 136 12.97 -14.84 -5.34
C ILE A 136 12.53 -13.71 -4.40
N LEU A 137 12.05 -14.02 -3.20
CA LEU A 137 11.76 -13.00 -2.19
C LEU A 137 13.01 -12.18 -1.85
N LYS A 138 14.17 -12.81 -1.63
CA LYS A 138 15.43 -12.10 -1.38
C LYS A 138 15.83 -11.18 -2.53
N GLN A 139 15.59 -11.59 -3.78
CA GLN A 139 15.86 -10.75 -4.95
C GLN A 139 14.93 -9.54 -4.98
N LEU A 140 13.62 -9.74 -4.79
CA LEU A 140 12.63 -8.67 -4.74
C LEU A 140 12.91 -7.69 -3.61
N THR A 141 13.17 -8.17 -2.39
CA THR A 141 13.46 -7.29 -1.25
C THR A 141 14.78 -6.57 -1.40
N SER A 142 15.80 -7.17 -2.01
CA SER A 142 17.06 -6.49 -2.32
C SER A 142 16.86 -5.32 -3.29
N GLU A 143 16.14 -5.56 -4.40
CA GLU A 143 15.80 -4.53 -5.37
C GLU A 143 14.95 -3.41 -4.75
N ALA A 144 13.91 -3.77 -3.99
CA ALA A 144 13.05 -2.80 -3.33
C ALA A 144 13.80 -1.97 -2.26
N ALA A 145 14.68 -2.60 -1.47
CA ALA A 145 15.47 -1.91 -0.46
C ALA A 145 16.39 -0.83 -1.06
N GLN A 146 17.01 -1.11 -2.22
CA GLN A 146 17.80 -0.11 -2.94
C GLN A 146 16.96 1.12 -3.32
N VAL A 147 15.73 0.90 -3.80
CA VAL A 147 14.80 1.98 -4.13
C VAL A 147 14.44 2.77 -2.87
N LEU A 148 14.08 2.11 -1.77
CA LEU A 148 13.76 2.77 -0.50
C LEU A 148 14.91 3.66 0.00
N CYS A 149 16.14 3.13 0.00
CA CYS A 149 17.34 3.87 0.39
C CYS A 149 17.58 5.11 -0.48
N ALA A 150 17.36 5.03 -1.81
CA ALA A 150 17.52 6.15 -2.72
C ALA A 150 16.49 7.29 -2.50
N TYR A 151 15.41 7.02 -1.75
CA TYR A 151 14.42 8.01 -1.30
C TYR A 151 14.53 8.35 0.19
N GLY A 152 15.65 8.01 0.84
CA GLY A 152 15.97 8.39 2.22
C GLY A 152 15.29 7.53 3.29
N VAL A 153 14.75 6.36 2.92
CA VAL A 153 14.23 5.38 3.88
C VAL A 153 15.31 4.34 4.10
N ASN A 154 16.02 4.45 5.23
CA ASN A 154 17.09 3.52 5.58
C ASN A 154 16.51 2.15 5.94
N MET A 155 16.63 1.20 5.02
CA MET A 155 16.12 -0.17 5.15
C MET A 155 17.10 -1.10 4.42
N SER A 156 17.77 -1.98 5.14
CA SER A 156 18.65 -2.96 4.49
C SER A 156 17.83 -4.04 3.77
N ALA A 157 18.46 -4.72 2.80
CA ALA A 157 17.83 -5.83 2.09
C ALA A 157 17.43 -6.97 3.05
N ASP A 158 18.26 -7.24 4.06
CA ASP A 158 18.02 -8.28 5.06
C ASP A 158 16.90 -7.88 6.04
N ASP A 159 16.85 -6.61 6.47
CA ASP A 159 15.77 -6.12 7.34
C ASP A 159 14.42 -6.19 6.62
N LEU A 160 14.36 -5.75 5.35
CA LEU A 160 13.15 -5.84 4.56
C LEU A 160 12.76 -7.30 4.29
N PHE A 161 13.74 -8.18 4.04
CA PHE A 161 13.48 -9.60 3.89
C PHE A 161 12.87 -10.21 5.15
N CYS A 162 13.44 -9.93 6.33
CA CYS A 162 12.90 -10.40 7.61
C CYS A 162 11.47 -9.92 7.81
N LYS A 163 11.19 -8.63 7.58
CA LYS A 163 9.83 -8.08 7.66
C LYS A 163 8.85 -8.73 6.69
N VAL A 164 9.29 -9.07 5.48
CA VAL A 164 8.48 -9.81 4.50
C VAL A 164 8.18 -11.22 5.00
N ILE A 165 9.17 -11.92 5.58
CA ILE A 165 8.95 -13.24 6.19
C ILE A 165 7.98 -13.15 7.37
N ASP A 166 8.14 -12.18 8.27
CA ASP A 166 7.23 -11.97 9.41
C ASP A 166 5.78 -11.79 8.95
N VAL A 167 5.57 -11.01 7.89
CA VAL A 167 4.23 -10.81 7.31
C VAL A 167 3.72 -12.10 6.66
N ILE A 168 4.56 -12.83 5.93
CA ILE A 168 4.20 -14.12 5.32
C ILE A 168 3.75 -15.11 6.39
N GLU A 169 4.52 -15.26 7.47
CA GLU A 169 4.22 -16.19 8.56
C GLU A 169 2.99 -15.76 9.35
N GLY A 170 2.91 -14.47 9.75
CA GLY A 170 1.77 -13.92 10.48
C GLY A 170 0.46 -13.91 9.68
N THR A 171 0.53 -14.08 8.36
CA THR A 171 -0.63 -14.16 7.47
C THR A 171 -0.63 -15.42 6.61
N ALA A 172 0.01 -16.50 7.06
CA ALA A 172 0.28 -17.68 6.25
C ALA A 172 -0.97 -18.29 5.59
N ASP A 173 -2.09 -18.27 6.31
CA ASP A 173 -3.37 -18.81 5.84
C ASP A 173 -4.17 -17.87 4.93
N ASN A 174 -3.76 -16.62 4.82
CA ASN A 174 -4.45 -15.60 4.04
C ASN A 174 -3.99 -15.61 2.59
N TYR A 175 -4.89 -15.20 1.71
CA TYR A 175 -4.54 -14.77 0.36
C TYR A 175 -4.28 -13.26 0.35
N SER A 176 -3.36 -12.82 -0.51
CA SER A 176 -3.15 -11.39 -0.73
C SER A 176 -4.36 -10.72 -1.40
N SER A 177 -4.50 -9.42 -1.20
CA SER A 177 -5.52 -8.59 -1.87
C SER A 177 -5.45 -8.72 -3.39
N MET A 178 -4.24 -8.66 -3.94
CA MET A 178 -4.01 -8.78 -5.38
C MET A 178 -4.43 -10.14 -5.93
N TYR A 179 -4.13 -11.24 -5.22
CA TYR A 179 -4.63 -12.57 -5.61
C TYR A 179 -6.16 -12.59 -5.65
N LYS A 180 -6.83 -12.06 -4.61
CA LYS A 180 -8.29 -12.00 -4.55
C LYS A 180 -8.88 -11.13 -5.65
N ASP A 181 -8.23 -10.05 -6.02
CA ASP A 181 -8.67 -9.21 -7.13
C ASP A 181 -8.57 -9.95 -8.47
N VAL A 182 -7.46 -10.65 -8.76
CA VAL A 182 -7.36 -11.43 -10.02
C VAL A 182 -8.33 -12.61 -10.05
N GLU A 183 -8.50 -13.32 -8.94
CA GLU A 183 -9.47 -14.43 -8.79
C GLU A 183 -10.91 -13.97 -9.11
N ASN A 184 -11.25 -12.76 -8.66
CA ASN A 184 -12.57 -12.17 -8.87
C ASN A 184 -12.69 -11.33 -10.16
N ASN A 185 -11.71 -11.41 -11.07
CA ASN A 185 -11.67 -10.61 -12.31
C ASN A 185 -11.79 -9.08 -12.07
N LYS A 186 -11.25 -8.58 -10.96
CA LYS A 186 -11.21 -7.16 -10.61
C LYS A 186 -9.86 -6.53 -10.98
N GLN A 187 -9.88 -5.21 -11.19
CA GLN A 187 -8.65 -4.43 -11.39
C GLN A 187 -7.84 -4.37 -10.09
N THR A 188 -6.59 -4.82 -10.15
CA THR A 188 -5.65 -4.85 -9.03
C THR A 188 -5.01 -3.49 -8.78
N GLU A 189 -4.16 -3.45 -7.76
CA GLU A 189 -3.36 -2.30 -7.34
C GLU A 189 -1.95 -2.26 -7.95
N ILE A 190 -1.69 -3.08 -8.97
CA ILE A 190 -0.35 -3.29 -9.55
C ILE A 190 0.35 -1.99 -9.99
N TYR A 191 -0.42 -1.02 -10.49
CA TYR A 191 0.06 0.31 -10.89
C TYR A 191 0.71 1.08 -9.72
N TYR A 192 0.01 1.14 -8.57
CA TYR A 192 0.49 1.85 -7.39
C TYR A 192 1.49 1.04 -6.55
N LEU A 193 1.73 -0.23 -6.93
CA LEU A 193 2.73 -1.12 -6.35
C LEU A 193 3.95 -1.28 -7.27
N ASN A 194 4.01 -2.37 -8.03
CA ASN A 194 5.22 -2.78 -8.73
C ASN A 194 5.58 -1.85 -9.90
N GLU A 195 4.61 -1.30 -10.63
CA GLU A 195 4.91 -0.26 -11.64
C GLU A 195 5.43 1.01 -11.00
N ARG A 196 4.84 1.42 -9.88
CA ARG A 196 5.32 2.56 -9.12
C ARG A 196 6.75 2.34 -8.62
N LEU A 197 7.07 1.14 -8.13
CA LEU A 197 8.43 0.78 -7.68
C LEU A 197 9.41 0.92 -8.84
N MET A 198 9.09 0.38 -10.01
CA MET A 198 9.91 0.48 -11.21
C MET A 198 10.08 1.94 -11.68
N THR A 199 9.02 2.74 -11.61
CA THR A 199 9.07 4.18 -11.93
C THR A 199 10.02 4.91 -10.98
N LEU A 200 9.92 4.63 -9.68
CA LEU A 200 10.78 5.23 -8.66
C LEU A 200 12.25 4.80 -8.81
N ALA A 201 12.51 3.54 -9.16
CA ALA A 201 13.84 3.02 -9.45
C ALA A 201 14.44 3.74 -10.66
N HIS A 202 13.70 3.84 -11.76
CA HIS A 202 14.14 4.50 -12.98
C HIS A 202 14.49 5.98 -12.74
N GLN A 203 13.70 6.70 -11.94
CA GLN A 203 13.98 8.09 -11.53
C GLN A 203 15.28 8.26 -10.73
N LYS A 204 15.84 7.16 -10.21
CA LYS A 204 17.10 7.11 -9.47
C LYS A 204 18.18 6.33 -10.23
N GLU A 205 17.96 6.02 -11.50
CA GLU A 205 18.88 5.25 -12.35
C GLU A 205 19.20 3.85 -11.79
N LEU A 206 18.27 3.28 -11.00
CA LEU A 206 18.36 1.93 -10.47
C LEU A 206 17.66 0.93 -11.38
N VAL A 207 18.16 -0.30 -11.38
CA VAL A 207 17.55 -1.43 -12.10
C VAL A 207 16.85 -2.38 -11.14
N THR A 208 15.67 -2.86 -11.53
CA THR A 208 14.88 -3.84 -10.77
C THR A 208 14.49 -5.02 -11.69
N PRO A 209 15.47 -5.85 -12.12
CA PRO A 209 15.24 -6.87 -13.13
C PRO A 209 14.22 -7.93 -12.69
N THR A 210 14.24 -8.35 -11.41
CA THR A 210 13.31 -9.36 -10.88
C THR A 210 11.89 -8.81 -10.85
N HIS A 211 11.69 -7.58 -10.35
CA HIS A 211 10.37 -6.94 -10.40
C HIS A 211 9.86 -6.77 -11.83
N SER A 212 10.72 -6.37 -12.76
CA SER A 212 10.38 -6.19 -14.18
C SER A 212 9.97 -7.50 -14.85
N GLU A 213 10.72 -8.57 -14.65
CA GLU A 213 10.41 -9.90 -15.20
C GLU A 213 9.04 -10.40 -14.70
N LEU A 214 8.81 -10.33 -13.38
CA LEU A 214 7.54 -10.77 -12.78
C LEU A 214 6.38 -9.89 -13.21
N LEU A 215 6.57 -8.58 -13.32
CA LEU A 215 5.51 -7.68 -13.81
C LEU A 215 5.13 -7.99 -15.26
N ASN A 216 6.12 -8.22 -16.13
CA ASN A 216 5.87 -8.64 -17.51
C ASN A 216 5.14 -9.99 -17.58
N LYS A 217 5.51 -10.94 -16.72
CA LYS A 217 4.80 -12.22 -16.59
C LYS A 217 3.36 -12.00 -16.14
N PHE A 218 3.13 -11.10 -15.18
CA PHE A 218 1.81 -10.80 -14.65
C PHE A 218 0.87 -10.26 -15.73
N TYR A 219 1.33 -9.33 -16.57
CA TYR A 219 0.52 -8.83 -17.68
C TYR A 219 0.22 -9.87 -18.75
N ARG A 220 1.15 -10.80 -19.01
CA ARG A 220 0.90 -11.94 -19.92
C ARG A 220 -0.12 -12.91 -19.34
N THR A 221 -0.06 -13.17 -18.03
CA THR A 221 -0.99 -14.08 -17.34
C THR A 221 -2.37 -13.45 -17.15
N PHE A 222 -2.44 -12.15 -16.89
CA PHE A 222 -3.68 -11.43 -16.61
C PHE A 222 -3.84 -10.22 -17.54
N PRO A 223 -4.10 -10.42 -18.84
CA PRO A 223 -4.12 -9.35 -19.85
C PRO A 223 -5.24 -8.30 -19.65
N LYS A 224 -6.25 -8.61 -18.82
CA LYS A 224 -7.29 -7.65 -18.42
C LYS A 224 -6.81 -6.64 -17.39
N GLN A 225 -5.68 -6.91 -16.73
CA GLN A 225 -5.04 -5.96 -15.84
C GLN A 225 -4.36 -4.92 -16.72
N THR A 226 -5.02 -3.80 -16.91
CA THR A 226 -4.48 -2.65 -17.62
C THR A 226 -4.76 -1.43 -16.76
N PHE A 227 -3.74 -0.59 -16.57
CA PHE A 227 -3.96 0.72 -16.01
C PHE A 227 -4.10 1.70 -17.18
N GLY A 228 -5.34 1.95 -17.57
CA GLY A 228 -5.67 3.07 -18.45
C GLY A 228 -5.58 4.35 -17.64
N GLY A 229 -4.48 5.10 -17.82
CA GLY A 229 -4.47 6.52 -17.52
C GLY A 229 -5.33 7.28 -18.52
#